data_AF-A0A485MC12-F1
#
_entry.id   AF-A0A485MC12-F1
#
_cell.length_a   1.000
_cell.length_b   1.000
_cell.length_c   1.000
_cell.angle_alpha   90.00
_cell.angle_beta   90.00
_cell.angle_gamma   90.00
#
_symmetry.space_group_name_H-M   'P 1'
#
loop_
_entity.id
_entity.type
_entity.pdbx_description
1 polymer ?
#
loop_
_entity_poly.entity_id
_entity_poly.type
_entity_poly.pdbx_seq_one_letter_code
_entity_poly.pdbx_strand_id
1 'polypeptide(L)'
;MDFKDLMGNVVEVCFQRNEKFFNLMKDSFETFINKRPNKPAELIAKLVGSKLRVSVKEAIDEELERILNKIQQKRLLVGKSASVDAEKSMLSKLKHERDAAFTSKLEGIFKDMEVSKDLMVHFKQYVHNKNDPCSIGLTVNVLVIGSWAIHSSMEVHLTPEMVKLQEIFKTFYLGKHNG
;
A
#
# COMPACT_ATOMS: atom_id res chain seq x y z
N MET A 1 -33.03 8.08 0.82
CA MET A 1 -33.02 6.65 1.20
C MET A 1 -33.48 6.52 2.63
N ASP A 2 -32.92 7.31 3.54
CA ASP A 2 -33.22 7.33 4.98
C ASP A 2 -34.71 7.39 5.35
N PHE A 3 -35.51 8.21 4.66
CA PHE A 3 -36.96 8.29 4.91
C PHE A 3 -37.71 7.00 4.51
N LYS A 4 -37.29 6.34 3.42
CA LYS A 4 -37.86 5.06 2.99
C LYS A 4 -37.51 3.96 4.00
N ASP A 5 -36.27 3.96 4.50
CA ASP A 5 -35.80 2.97 5.46
C ASP A 5 -36.48 3.15 6.83
N LEU A 6 -36.61 4.41 7.29
CA LEU A 6 -37.39 4.75 8.50
C LEU A 6 -38.85 4.27 8.39
N MET A 7 -39.50 4.58 7.27
CA MET A 7 -40.90 4.21 7.06
C MET A 7 -41.06 2.70 6.91
N GLY A 8 -40.12 2.02 6.25
CA GLY A 8 -40.04 0.56 6.17
C GLY A 8 -39.95 -0.07 7.56
N ASN A 9 -39.07 0.45 8.41
CA ASN A 9 -38.91 0.00 9.80
C ASN A 9 -40.20 0.21 10.63
N VAL A 10 -40.90 1.32 10.44
CA VAL A 10 -42.19 1.57 11.12
C VAL A 10 -43.26 0.57 10.68
N VAL A 11 -43.35 0.25 9.40
CA VAL A 11 -44.31 -0.79 8.91
C VAL A 11 -43.94 -2.18 9.39
N GLU A 12 -42.65 -2.47 9.48
CA GLU A 12 -42.17 -3.74 9.98
C GLU A 12 -42.44 -3.92 11.48
N VAL A 13 -42.07 -2.94 12.31
CA VAL A 13 -42.12 -3.03 13.78
C VAL A 13 -43.51 -2.70 14.32
N CYS A 14 -44.09 -1.57 13.91
CA CYS A 14 -45.34 -1.06 14.48
C CYS A 14 -46.58 -1.68 13.84
N PHE A 15 -46.48 -2.08 12.57
CA PHE A 15 -47.59 -2.65 11.81
C PHE A 15 -47.41 -4.13 11.47
N GLN A 16 -46.41 -4.80 12.06
CA GLN A 16 -46.17 -6.25 11.91
C GLN A 16 -46.13 -6.71 10.44
N ARG A 17 -45.51 -5.92 9.57
CA ARG A 17 -45.46 -6.16 8.11
C ARG A 17 -46.83 -6.31 7.44
N ASN A 18 -47.84 -5.56 7.92
CA ASN A 18 -49.16 -5.57 7.31
C ASN A 18 -49.09 -5.14 5.83
N GLU A 19 -49.47 -6.04 4.93
CA GLU A 19 -49.36 -5.82 3.48
C GLU A 19 -50.19 -4.63 2.99
N LYS A 20 -51.35 -4.34 3.60
CA LYS A 20 -52.18 -3.20 3.20
C LYS A 20 -51.47 -1.88 3.46
N PHE A 21 -50.80 -1.77 4.62
CA PHE A 21 -50.02 -0.58 4.96
C PHE A 21 -48.75 -0.46 4.11
N PHE A 22 -48.10 -1.58 3.80
CA PHE A 22 -46.95 -1.60 2.91
C PHE A 22 -47.32 -1.13 1.49
N ASN A 23 -48.43 -1.63 0.93
CA ASN A 23 -48.90 -1.24 -0.40
C ASN A 23 -49.33 0.24 -0.43
N LEU A 24 -50.09 0.71 0.58
CA LEU A 24 -50.49 2.11 0.66
C LEU A 24 -49.29 3.06 0.76
N MET A 25 -48.26 2.67 1.53
CA MET A 25 -47.00 3.43 1.60
C MET A 25 -46.34 3.49 0.21
N LYS A 26 -46.22 2.35 -0.47
CA LYS A 26 -45.61 2.27 -1.81
C LYS A 26 -46.34 3.18 -2.80
N ASP A 27 -47.67 3.11 -2.87
CA ASP A 27 -48.50 3.92 -3.76
C ASP A 27 -48.37 5.42 -3.45
N SER A 28 -48.33 5.78 -2.17
CA SER A 28 -48.14 7.16 -1.73
C SER A 28 -46.75 7.70 -2.10
N PHE A 29 -45.70 6.88 -1.97
CA PHE A 29 -44.35 7.23 -2.38
C PHE A 29 -44.24 7.40 -3.89
N GLU A 30 -44.83 6.49 -4.67
CA GLU A 30 -44.85 6.57 -6.13
C GLU A 30 -45.56 7.85 -6.59
N THR A 31 -46.74 8.12 -6.03
CA THR A 31 -47.49 9.36 -6.30
C THR A 31 -46.68 10.60 -5.96
N PHE A 32 -46.05 10.62 -4.79
CA PHE A 32 -45.27 11.77 -4.31
C PHE A 32 -44.03 12.03 -5.17
N ILE A 33 -43.26 10.98 -5.49
CA ILE A 33 -42.04 11.08 -6.29
C ILE A 33 -42.38 11.52 -7.72
N ASN A 34 -43.43 10.94 -8.31
CA ASN A 34 -43.85 11.25 -9.68
C ASN A 34 -44.53 12.62 -9.85
N LYS A 35 -44.82 13.36 -8.76
CA LYS A 35 -45.22 14.78 -8.86
C LYS A 35 -44.18 15.65 -9.56
N ARG A 36 -42.92 15.21 -9.61
CA ARG A 36 -41.86 15.83 -10.40
C ARG A 36 -41.42 14.84 -11.50
N PRO A 37 -41.88 14.98 -12.75
CA PRO A 37 -41.70 13.94 -13.77
C PRO A 37 -40.23 13.61 -14.11
N ASN A 38 -39.30 14.58 -14.00
CA ASN A 38 -37.90 14.38 -14.40
C ASN A 38 -36.87 14.55 -13.27
N LYS A 39 -37.22 15.27 -12.19
CA LYS A 39 -36.27 15.63 -11.14
C LYS A 39 -35.76 14.43 -10.31
N PRO A 40 -36.60 13.45 -9.93
CA PRO A 40 -36.15 12.27 -9.19
C PRO A 40 -35.15 11.43 -9.97
N ALA A 41 -35.42 11.18 -11.26
CA ALA A 41 -34.51 10.44 -12.14
C ALA A 41 -33.16 11.15 -12.29
N GLU A 42 -33.15 12.48 -12.48
CA GLU A 42 -31.94 13.29 -12.53
C GLU A 42 -31.13 13.21 -11.22
N LEU A 43 -31.80 13.30 -10.06
CA LEU A 43 -31.15 13.23 -8.76
C LEU A 43 -30.57 11.84 -8.48
N ILE A 44 -31.28 10.77 -8.87
CA ILE A 44 -30.79 9.39 -8.76
C ILE A 44 -29.58 9.20 -9.67
N ALA A 45 -29.66 9.64 -10.94
CA ALA A 45 -28.54 9.55 -11.87
C ALA A 45 -27.31 10.33 -11.38
N LYS A 46 -27.51 11.53 -10.83
CA LYS A 46 -26.44 12.35 -10.23
C LYS A 46 -25.82 11.67 -9.01
N LEU A 47 -26.62 11.06 -8.14
CA LEU A 47 -26.17 10.34 -6.95
C LEU A 47 -25.41 9.06 -7.31
N VAL A 48 -25.93 8.28 -8.26
CA VAL A 48 -25.26 7.08 -8.76
C VAL A 48 -23.95 7.45 -9.44
N GLY A 49 -23.97 8.49 -10.29
CA GLY A 49 -22.77 8.99 -10.95
C GLY A 49 -21.71 9.50 -9.98
N SER A 50 -22.09 10.21 -8.92
CA SER A 50 -21.13 10.68 -7.90
C SER A 50 -20.54 9.51 -7.11
N LYS A 51 -21.36 8.55 -6.66
CA LYS A 51 -20.89 7.36 -5.94
C LYS A 51 -19.96 6.49 -6.79
N LEU A 52 -20.31 6.25 -8.06
CA LEU A 52 -19.48 5.49 -8.99
C LEU A 52 -18.13 6.18 -9.21
N ARG A 53 -18.10 7.50 -9.40
CA ARG A 53 -16.84 8.24 -9.58
C ARG A 53 -15.93 8.13 -8.36
N VAL A 54 -16.49 8.25 -7.16
CA VAL A 54 -15.73 8.09 -5.91
C VAL A 54 -15.16 6.67 -5.81
N SER A 55 -16.01 5.65 -5.98
CA SER A 55 -15.59 4.25 -5.89
C SER A 55 -14.55 3.87 -6.95
N VAL A 56 -14.70 4.36 -8.18
CA VAL A 56 -13.70 4.14 -9.25
C VAL A 56 -12.38 4.83 -8.91
N LYS A 57 -12.42 6.04 -8.37
CA LYS A 57 -11.22 6.75 -7.94
C LYS A 57 -10.49 5.98 -6.85
N GLU A 58 -11.20 5.54 -5.80
CA GLU A 58 -10.63 4.74 -4.71
C GLU A 58 -9.97 3.46 -5.22
N ALA A 59 -10.65 2.72 -6.10
CA ALA A 59 -10.09 1.50 -6.69
C ALA A 59 -8.83 1.76 -7.54
N ILE A 60 -8.83 2.84 -8.33
CA ILE A 60 -7.65 3.24 -9.11
C ILE A 60 -6.49 3.59 -8.19
N ASP A 61 -6.76 4.34 -7.12
CA ASP A 61 -5.73 4.78 -6.19
C ASP A 61 -5.08 3.60 -5.45
N GLU A 62 -5.88 2.63 -5.01
CA GLU A 62 -5.38 1.39 -4.40
C GLU A 62 -4.51 0.56 -5.37
N GLU A 63 -4.92 0.46 -6.63
CA GLU A 63 -4.13 -0.22 -7.65
C GLU A 63 -2.81 0.52 -7.93
N LEU A 64 -2.87 1.85 -8.04
CA LEU A 64 -1.69 2.70 -8.23
C LEU A 64 -0.71 2.54 -7.08
N GLU A 65 -1.19 2.54 -5.82
CA GLU A 65 -0.34 2.30 -4.65
C GLU A 65 0.39 0.97 -4.74
N ARG A 66 -0.34 -0.10 -5.08
CA ARG A 66 0.20 -1.45 -5.17
C ARG A 66 1.25 -1.58 -6.26
N ILE A 67 0.97 -1.03 -7.45
CA ILE A 67 1.89 -1.06 -8.58
C ILE A 67 3.13 -0.23 -8.27
N LEU A 68 2.96 0.98 -7.73
CA LEU A 68 4.06 1.86 -7.37
C LEU A 68 4.98 1.20 -6.34
N ASN A 69 4.42 0.68 -5.25
CA ASN A 69 5.16 -0.06 -4.22
C ASN A 69 5.96 -1.21 -4.83
N LYS A 70 5.33 -2.03 -5.68
CA LYS A 70 5.96 -3.18 -6.31
C LYS A 70 7.11 -2.79 -7.25
N ILE A 71 6.93 -1.75 -8.06
CA ILE A 71 7.94 -1.27 -8.99
C ILE A 71 9.13 -0.67 -8.23
N GLN A 72 8.87 0.17 -7.22
CA GLN A 72 9.90 0.82 -6.41
C GLN A 72 10.76 -0.21 -5.67
N GLN A 73 10.14 -1.19 -5.00
CA GLN A 73 10.86 -2.27 -4.31
C GLN A 73 11.80 -3.02 -5.26
N LYS A 74 11.29 -3.47 -6.41
CA LYS A 74 12.10 -4.18 -7.42
C LYS A 74 13.25 -3.31 -7.93
N ARG A 75 12.97 -2.04 -8.22
CA ARG A 75 13.94 -1.12 -8.81
C ARG A 75 15.09 -0.80 -7.85
N LEU A 76 14.75 -0.56 -6.57
CA LEU A 76 15.73 -0.23 -5.53
C LEU A 76 16.64 -1.42 -5.21
N LEU A 77 16.09 -2.64 -5.12
CA LEU A 77 16.89 -3.85 -4.88
C LEU A 77 17.87 -4.15 -6.00
N VAL A 78 17.48 -3.90 -7.25
CA VAL A 78 18.34 -4.12 -8.42
C VAL A 78 19.32 -2.95 -8.65
N GLY A 79 19.27 -1.91 -7.81
CA GLY A 79 20.17 -0.75 -7.88
C GLY A 79 19.94 0.15 -9.11
N LYS A 80 18.79 0.04 -9.79
CA LYS A 80 18.46 0.81 -11.00
C LYS A 80 17.71 2.10 -10.65
N SER A 81 18.25 2.92 -9.74
CA SER A 81 17.70 4.24 -9.46
C SER A 81 18.41 5.29 -10.32
N ALA A 82 17.63 6.08 -11.06
CA ALA A 82 18.18 7.16 -11.90
C ALA A 82 18.53 8.40 -11.07
N SER A 83 17.74 8.69 -10.03
CA SER A 83 17.97 9.78 -9.08
C SER A 83 17.17 9.53 -7.80
N VAL A 84 17.87 9.43 -6.68
CA VAL A 84 17.25 9.29 -5.35
C VAL A 84 16.51 10.57 -4.97
N ASP A 85 17.01 11.73 -5.36
CA ASP A 85 16.41 13.03 -5.03
C ASP A 85 15.06 13.22 -5.73
N ALA A 86 14.96 12.81 -7.00
CA ALA A 86 13.70 12.82 -7.73
C ALA A 86 12.64 11.91 -7.07
N GLU A 87 13.07 10.75 -6.58
CA GLU A 87 12.19 9.79 -5.91
C GLU A 87 11.71 10.29 -4.54
N LYS A 88 12.60 10.92 -3.76
CA LYS A 88 12.23 11.58 -2.50
C LYS A 88 11.27 12.75 -2.74
N SER A 89 11.49 13.53 -3.80
CA SER A 89 10.57 14.62 -4.19
C SER A 89 9.19 14.08 -4.58
N MET A 90 9.14 12.98 -5.34
CA MET A 90 7.90 12.28 -5.69
C MET A 90 7.15 11.81 -4.43
N LEU A 91 7.85 11.22 -3.46
CA LEU A 91 7.24 10.80 -2.19
C LEU A 91 6.68 11.98 -1.41
N SER A 92 7.41 13.09 -1.33
CA SER A 92 6.94 14.30 -0.65
C SER A 92 5.64 14.84 -1.26
N LYS A 93 5.52 14.81 -2.59
CA LYS A 93 4.28 15.20 -3.29
C LYS A 93 3.13 14.24 -3.01
N LEU A 94 3.37 12.92 -3.07
CA LEU A 94 2.34 11.91 -2.76
C LEU A 94 1.83 12.02 -1.33
N LYS A 95 2.73 12.31 -0.38
CA LYS A 95 2.37 12.52 1.03
C LYS A 95 1.45 13.73 1.22
N HIS A 96 1.65 14.78 0.42
CA HIS A 96 0.81 15.97 0.44
C HIS A 96 -0.57 15.74 -0.22
N GLU A 97 -0.61 15.00 -1.33
CA GLU A 97 -1.84 14.78 -2.10
C GLU A 97 -2.77 13.71 -1.48
N ARG A 98 -2.22 12.74 -0.76
CA ARG A 98 -2.96 11.60 -0.18
C ARG A 98 -3.00 11.71 1.33
N ASP A 99 -1.94 11.22 1.96
CA ASP A 99 -1.65 11.28 3.39
C ASP A 99 -0.29 10.61 3.66
N ALA A 100 0.14 10.59 4.92
CA ALA A 100 1.36 9.92 5.35
C ALA A 100 1.23 8.39 5.41
N ALA A 101 0.02 7.83 5.49
CA ALA A 101 -0.17 6.39 5.59
C ALA A 101 0.16 5.71 4.25
N PHE A 102 -0.25 6.33 3.14
CA PHE A 102 0.03 5.90 1.77
C PHE A 102 1.53 5.79 1.47
N THR A 103 2.34 6.75 1.95
CA THR A 103 3.79 6.76 1.70
C THR A 103 4.60 6.03 2.76
N SER A 104 4.03 5.66 3.91
CA SER A 104 4.75 5.10 5.05
C SER A 104 5.62 3.90 4.68
N LYS A 105 5.07 2.98 3.85
CA LYS A 105 5.80 1.79 3.40
C LYS A 105 7.00 2.13 2.53
N LEU A 106 6.81 3.05 1.58
CA LEU A 106 7.88 3.54 0.70
C LEU A 106 8.95 4.30 1.49
N GLU A 107 8.56 5.15 2.44
CA GLU A 107 9.50 5.85 3.31
C GLU A 107 10.40 4.88 4.08
N GLY A 108 9.83 3.78 4.61
CA GLY A 108 10.59 2.71 5.25
C GLY A 108 11.59 2.03 4.30
N ILE A 109 11.17 1.72 3.07
CA ILE A 109 12.03 1.16 2.02
C ILE A 109 13.23 2.08 1.73
N PHE A 110 13.02 3.39 1.59
CA PHE A 110 14.12 4.33 1.36
C PHE A 110 15.08 4.40 2.54
N LYS A 111 14.54 4.41 3.77
CA LYS A 111 15.35 4.41 4.99
C LYS A 111 16.23 3.16 5.07
N ASP A 112 15.67 1.99 4.76
CA ASP A 112 16.41 0.72 4.73
C ASP A 112 17.54 0.75 3.69
N MET A 113 17.30 1.35 2.52
CA MET A 113 18.32 1.51 1.48
C MET A 113 19.47 2.43 1.90
N GLU A 114 19.19 3.51 2.64
CA GLU A 114 20.23 4.40 3.16
C GLU A 114 21.05 3.74 4.26
N VAL A 115 20.38 3.11 5.23
CA VAL A 115 21.03 2.39 6.32
C VAL A 115 21.89 1.24 5.78
N SER A 116 21.38 0.51 4.78
CA SER A 116 22.14 -0.55 4.11
C SER A 116 23.40 -0.05 3.42
N LYS A 117 23.33 1.10 2.73
CA LYS A 117 24.50 1.70 2.08
C LYS A 117 25.56 2.12 3.08
N ASP A 118 25.16 2.77 4.17
CA ASP A 118 26.06 3.19 5.24
C ASP A 118 26.73 1.97 5.92
N LEU A 119 25.93 0.94 6.22
CA LEU A 119 26.42 -0.32 6.76
C LEU A 119 27.46 -0.98 5.83
N MET A 120 27.24 -0.93 4.52
CA MET A 120 28.17 -1.47 3.53
C MET A 120 29.49 -0.70 3.45
N VAL A 121 29.51 0.61 3.72
CA VAL A 121 30.76 1.39 3.83
C VAL A 121 31.59 0.88 5.01
N HIS A 122 30.97 0.71 6.17
CA HIS A 122 31.63 0.17 7.34
C HIS A 122 32.12 -1.28 7.14
N PHE A 123 31.32 -2.10 6.47
CA PHE A 123 31.70 -3.48 6.15
C PHE A 123 32.94 -3.52 5.25
N LYS A 124 32.98 -2.68 4.20
CA LYS A 124 34.14 -2.60 3.30
C LYS A 124 35.41 -2.18 4.04
N GLN A 125 35.32 -1.23 4.96
CA GLN A 125 36.44 -0.83 5.82
C GLN A 125 36.90 -1.98 6.74
N TYR A 126 35.97 -2.70 7.35
CA TYR A 126 36.26 -3.86 8.19
C TYR A 126 36.99 -4.97 7.43
N VAL A 127 36.55 -5.28 6.22
CA VAL A 127 37.19 -6.30 5.36
C VAL A 127 38.58 -5.85 4.91
N HIS A 128 38.74 -4.58 4.52
CA HIS A 128 40.03 -4.02 4.15
C HIS A 128 41.07 -4.15 5.27
N ASN A 129 40.68 -3.85 6.51
CA ASN A 129 41.55 -3.96 7.68
C ASN A 129 41.95 -5.40 8.02
N LYS A 130 41.14 -6.39 7.62
CA LYS A 130 41.44 -7.81 7.82
C LYS A 130 42.40 -8.39 6.79
N ASN A 131 42.79 -7.63 5.76
CA ASN A 131 43.72 -8.06 4.71
C ASN A 131 43.30 -9.38 4.03
N ASP A 132 41.99 -9.70 4.00
CA ASP A 132 41.46 -10.89 3.34
C ASP A 132 41.25 -10.56 1.85
N PRO A 133 42.02 -11.13 0.90
CA PRO A 133 41.93 -10.85 -0.51
C PRO A 133 40.71 -11.56 -1.10
N CYS A 134 39.51 -11.12 -0.72
CA CYS A 134 38.30 -11.65 -1.31
C CYS A 134 38.11 -11.04 -2.71
N SER A 135 38.22 -11.86 -3.75
CA SER A 135 38.10 -11.44 -5.16
C SER A 135 36.68 -11.00 -5.56
N ILE A 136 35.66 -11.31 -4.74
CA ILE A 136 34.26 -11.08 -5.09
C ILE A 136 33.75 -9.83 -4.39
N GLY A 137 33.26 -8.86 -5.17
CA GLY A 137 32.61 -7.67 -4.66
C GLY A 137 31.23 -8.00 -4.06
N LEU A 138 31.15 -8.09 -2.74
CA LEU A 138 29.88 -8.27 -2.02
C LEU A 138 29.21 -6.92 -1.74
N THR A 139 27.90 -6.83 -2.02
CA THR A 139 27.02 -5.77 -1.53
C THR A 139 25.77 -6.39 -0.95
N VAL A 140 25.46 -6.05 0.30
CA VAL A 140 24.31 -6.59 1.04
C VAL A 140 23.35 -5.47 1.37
N ASN A 141 22.06 -5.72 1.19
CA ASN A 141 20.99 -4.84 1.66
C ASN A 141 20.27 -5.51 2.84
N VAL A 142 20.14 -4.80 3.95
CA VAL A 142 19.42 -5.22 5.15
C VAL A 142 18.06 -4.54 5.15
N LEU A 143 17.00 -5.34 5.17
CA LEU A 143 15.62 -4.88 4.96
C LEU A 143 14.77 -5.18 6.19
N VAL A 144 13.96 -4.21 6.63
CA VAL A 144 13.04 -4.39 7.75
C VAL A 144 11.79 -5.15 7.30
N ILE A 145 11.45 -6.21 8.03
CA ILE A 145 10.22 -6.98 7.80
C ILE A 145 9.02 -6.08 8.07
N GLY A 146 8.10 -5.98 7.11
CA GLY A 146 6.89 -5.14 7.18
C GLY A 146 6.86 -4.03 6.13
N SER A 147 8.01 -3.41 5.82
CA SER A 147 8.13 -2.40 4.76
C SER A 147 8.27 -3.01 3.37
N TRP A 148 8.78 -4.23 3.27
CA TRP A 148 9.01 -4.93 2.01
C TRP A 148 8.00 -6.05 1.79
N ALA A 149 7.69 -6.36 0.53
CA ALA A 149 6.94 -7.58 0.22
C ALA A 149 7.83 -8.79 0.52
N ILE A 150 7.29 -9.77 1.24
CA ILE A 150 8.04 -11.00 1.56
C ILE A 150 8.16 -11.82 0.28
N HIS A 151 9.39 -12.12 -0.12
CA HIS A 151 9.66 -13.06 -1.20
C HIS A 151 9.74 -14.47 -0.61
N SER A 152 9.14 -15.45 -1.30
CA SER A 152 9.29 -16.86 -0.95
C SER A 152 10.77 -17.23 -0.96
N SER A 153 11.29 -17.75 0.15
CA SER A 153 12.67 -18.23 0.20
C SER A 153 12.80 -19.43 -0.72
N MET A 154 13.81 -19.40 -1.60
CA MET A 154 14.17 -20.53 -2.44
C MET A 154 15.48 -21.11 -1.91
N GLU A 155 15.50 -22.42 -1.69
CA GLU A 155 16.73 -23.13 -1.32
C GLU A 155 17.64 -23.21 -2.55
N VAL A 156 18.88 -22.74 -2.42
CA VAL A 156 19.86 -22.69 -3.51
C VAL A 156 21.22 -23.17 -3.02
N HIS A 157 21.93 -23.89 -3.89
CA HIS A 157 23.30 -24.32 -3.60
C HIS A 157 24.27 -23.18 -3.90
N LEU A 158 24.78 -22.53 -2.85
CA LEU A 158 25.80 -21.48 -2.94
C LEU A 158 27.20 -22.10 -2.98
N THR A 159 28.13 -21.48 -3.73
CA THR A 159 29.52 -21.91 -3.71
C THR A 159 30.16 -21.65 -2.34
N PRO A 160 31.20 -22.42 -1.94
CA PRO A 160 31.87 -22.23 -0.65
C PRO A 160 32.37 -20.79 -0.41
N GLU A 161 32.79 -20.10 -1.48
CA GLU A 161 33.22 -18.71 -1.43
C GLU A 161 32.08 -17.75 -1.05
N MET A 162 30.88 -17.95 -1.61
CA MET A 162 29.70 -17.15 -1.28
C MET A 162 29.23 -17.39 0.15
N VAL A 163 29.29 -18.63 0.63
CA VAL A 163 28.95 -18.98 2.02
C VAL A 163 29.94 -18.32 3.01
N LYS A 164 31.24 -18.36 2.72
CA LYS A 164 32.27 -17.66 3.52
C LYS A 164 31.95 -16.18 3.64
N LEU A 165 31.62 -15.53 2.52
CA LEU A 165 31.24 -14.11 2.48
C LEU A 165 30.00 -13.79 3.32
N GLN A 166 28.98 -14.64 3.24
CA GLN A 166 27.75 -14.48 4.03
C GLN A 166 28.02 -14.57 5.53
N GLU A 167 28.84 -15.53 5.97
CA GLU A 167 29.19 -15.68 7.40
C GLU A 167 30.07 -14.53 7.92
N ILE A 168 30.99 -14.00 7.10
CA ILE A 168 31.79 -12.81 7.45
C ILE A 168 30.86 -11.60 7.67
N PHE A 169 29.93 -11.36 6.75
CA PHE A 169 28.96 -10.27 6.89
C PHE A 169 28.07 -10.46 8.10
N LYS A 170 27.56 -11.67 8.33
CA LYS A 170 26.71 -12.01 9.48
C LYS A 170 27.44 -11.75 10.81
N THR A 171 28.71 -12.16 10.91
CA THR A 171 29.54 -11.91 12.09
C THR A 171 29.73 -10.41 12.34
N PHE A 172 30.00 -9.64 11.27
CA PHE A 172 30.11 -8.18 11.34
C PHE A 172 28.79 -7.52 11.79
N TYR A 173 27.67 -7.94 11.21
CA TYR A 173 26.36 -7.37 11.49
C TYR A 173 25.92 -7.64 12.94
N LEU A 174 26.01 -8.89 13.39
CA LEU A 174 25.66 -9.28 14.76
C LEU A 174 26.58 -8.62 15.79
N GLY A 175 27.87 -8.48 15.50
CA GLY A 175 28.81 -7.80 16.41
C GLY A 175 28.52 -6.31 16.61
N LYS A 176 27.91 -5.65 15.61
CA LYS A 176 27.53 -4.22 15.67
C LYS A 176 26.10 -4.01 16.18
N HIS A 177 25.23 -4.98 15.93
CA HIS A 177 23.82 -4.98 16.32
C HIS A 177 23.56 -6.18 17.24
N ASN A 178 24.11 -6.14 18.45
CA ASN A 178 23.60 -6.98 19.54
C ASN A 178 22.19 -6.48 19.85
N GLY A 179 21.22 -7.41 19.88
CA GLY A 179 19.82 -7.13 20.17
C GLY A 179 19.62 -6.32 21.44
#